data_AF-A0A0F9LE77-F1
#
_entry.id   AF-A0A0F9LE77-F1
#
_cell.length_a   1.000
_cell.length_b   1.000
_cell.length_c   1.000
_cell.angle_alpha   90.00
_cell.angle_beta   90.00
_cell.angle_gamma   90.00
#
_symmetry.space_group_name_H-M   'P 1'
#
loop_
_entity.id
_entity.type
_entity.pdbx_description
1 polymer ?
#
loop_
_entity_poly.entity_id
_entity_poly.type
_entity_poly.pdbx_seq_one_letter_code
_entity_poly.pdbx_strand_id
1 'polypeptide(L)'
;MSEENKDQTPSEHKYAELLDSFKGRVATSSTLVRDGVVDTLVNAEVDKRANTVIKALERIQEINKEMNKIRPESTHVNSKTLEDIPGNLTREQGKKLRELKKKLNALDIALNKALADTDPDFQKLNDLIK
;
A
#
# COMPACT_ATOMS: atom_id res chain seq x y z
N MET A 1 -32.09 -32.01 -15.35
CA MET A 1 -32.04 -31.23 -14.11
C MET A 1 -30.81 -30.37 -14.17
N SER A 2 -30.98 -29.07 -14.36
CA SER A 2 -29.90 -28.07 -14.31
C SER A 2 -30.48 -26.86 -13.61
N GLU A 3 -30.42 -26.84 -12.28
CA GLU A 3 -30.66 -25.62 -11.52
C GLU A 3 -29.34 -24.85 -11.49
N GLU A 4 -29.32 -23.73 -12.22
CA GLU A 4 -28.27 -22.73 -12.11
C GLU A 4 -28.31 -22.11 -10.72
N ASN A 5 -27.26 -22.38 -9.93
CA ASN A 5 -26.91 -21.61 -8.75
C ASN A 5 -26.72 -20.14 -9.14
N LYS A 6 -27.68 -19.28 -8.77
CA LYS A 6 -27.46 -17.84 -8.62
C LYS A 6 -27.59 -17.49 -7.15
N ASP A 7 -26.54 -17.83 -6.41
CA ASP A 7 -26.30 -17.32 -5.07
C ASP A 7 -25.81 -15.86 -5.20
N GLN A 8 -26.72 -14.97 -5.62
CA GLN A 8 -26.52 -13.53 -5.45
C GLN A 8 -26.94 -13.21 -4.02
N THR A 9 -25.93 -13.02 -3.16
CA THR A 9 -26.15 -12.76 -1.74
C THR A 9 -27.08 -11.54 -1.55
N PRO A 10 -28.10 -11.63 -0.66
CA PRO A 10 -29.10 -10.56 -0.43
C PRO A 10 -28.53 -9.17 -0.05
N SER A 11 -27.25 -9.08 0.27
CA SER A 11 -26.54 -7.85 0.60
C SER A 11 -26.23 -6.96 -0.60
N GLU A 12 -25.96 -7.54 -1.78
CA GLU A 12 -25.54 -6.76 -2.96
C GLU A 12 -26.71 -5.98 -3.58
N HIS A 13 -27.89 -6.60 -3.65
CA HIS A 13 -29.10 -5.94 -4.14
C HIS A 13 -29.53 -4.76 -3.27
N LYS A 14 -29.47 -4.89 -1.94
CA LYS A 14 -29.78 -3.78 -1.01
C LYS A 14 -28.80 -2.61 -1.19
N TYR A 15 -27.54 -2.90 -1.49
CA TYR A 15 -26.53 -1.86 -1.72
C TYR A 15 -26.79 -1.10 -3.02
N ALA A 16 -27.18 -1.82 -4.09
CA ALA A 16 -27.54 -1.22 -5.36
C ALA A 16 -28.78 -0.31 -5.24
N GLU A 17 -29.83 -0.76 -4.55
CA GLU A 17 -31.03 0.03 -4.32
C GLU A 17 -30.75 1.29 -3.47
N LEU A 18 -29.90 1.16 -2.44
CA LEU A 18 -29.46 2.30 -1.63
C LEU A 18 -28.65 3.30 -2.45
N LEU A 19 -27.76 2.83 -3.31
CA LEU A 19 -26.95 3.67 -4.19
C LEU A 19 -27.80 4.44 -5.19
N ASP A 20 -28.79 3.79 -5.80
CA ASP A 20 -29.70 4.44 -6.75
C ASP A 20 -30.64 5.44 -6.05
N SER A 21 -31.12 5.10 -4.84
CA SER A 21 -31.89 6.06 -4.02
C SER A 21 -31.05 7.29 -3.64
N PHE A 22 -29.79 7.09 -3.28
CA PHE A 22 -28.86 8.18 -2.95
C PHE A 22 -28.60 9.07 -4.17
N LYS A 23 -28.28 8.48 -5.34
CA LYS A 23 -28.09 9.21 -6.60
C LYS A 23 -29.31 10.05 -6.97
N GLY A 24 -30.52 9.48 -6.86
CA GLY A 24 -31.76 10.20 -7.14
C GLY A 24 -32.00 11.40 -6.23
N ARG A 25 -31.66 11.28 -4.94
CA ARG A 25 -31.77 12.40 -3.98
C ARG A 25 -30.74 13.49 -4.25
N VAL A 26 -29.49 13.14 -4.53
CA VAL A 26 -28.44 14.11 -4.89
C VAL A 26 -28.80 14.83 -6.20
N ALA A 27 -29.29 14.11 -7.20
CA ALA A 27 -29.68 14.67 -8.50
C ALA A 27 -30.89 15.62 -8.45
N THR A 28 -31.71 15.55 -7.40
CA THR A 28 -32.87 16.43 -7.17
C THR A 28 -32.60 17.53 -6.14
N SER A 29 -31.45 17.49 -5.48
CA SER A 29 -31.01 18.49 -4.49
C SER A 29 -30.64 19.83 -5.13
N SER A 30 -30.58 20.90 -4.34
CA SER A 30 -30.07 22.20 -4.82
C SER A 30 -28.57 22.11 -5.19
N THR A 31 -28.10 23.02 -6.04
CA THR A 31 -26.68 23.07 -6.47
C THR A 31 -25.73 23.14 -5.28
N LEU A 32 -26.02 23.99 -4.29
CA LEU A 32 -25.26 24.10 -3.03
C LEU A 32 -25.11 22.77 -2.29
N VAL A 33 -26.17 21.95 -2.24
CA VAL A 33 -26.12 20.64 -1.57
C VAL A 33 -25.32 19.65 -2.39
N ARG A 34 -25.44 19.67 -3.73
CA ARG A 34 -24.64 18.81 -4.61
C ARG A 34 -23.15 19.12 -4.49
N ASP A 35 -22.80 20.40 -4.56
CA ASP A 35 -21.42 20.87 -4.46
C ASP A 35 -20.83 20.48 -3.10
N GLY A 36 -21.56 20.67 -2.01
CA GLY A 36 -21.11 20.24 -0.68
C GLY A 36 -20.91 18.72 -0.54
N VAL A 37 -21.76 17.89 -1.18
CA VAL A 37 -21.57 16.44 -1.23
C VAL A 37 -20.35 16.07 -2.06
N VAL A 38 -20.15 16.70 -3.22
CA VAL A 38 -18.97 16.48 -4.07
C VAL A 38 -17.70 16.84 -3.30
N ASP A 39 -17.64 18.02 -2.67
CA ASP A 39 -16.49 18.46 -1.89
C ASP A 39 -16.16 17.49 -0.76
N THR A 40 -17.19 17.00 -0.05
CA THR A 40 -17.01 16.01 1.02
C THR A 40 -16.41 14.70 0.49
N LEU A 41 -16.91 14.21 -0.66
CA LEU A 41 -16.42 12.98 -1.28
C LEU A 41 -15.00 13.15 -1.82
N VAL A 42 -14.69 14.30 -2.42
CA VAL A 42 -13.35 14.63 -2.89
C VAL A 42 -12.38 14.68 -1.72
N ASN A 43 -12.72 15.38 -0.63
CA ASN A 43 -11.88 15.44 0.57
C ASN A 43 -11.65 14.06 1.17
N ALA A 44 -12.69 13.24 1.29
CA ALA A 44 -12.57 11.86 1.79
C ALA A 44 -11.64 11.00 0.92
N GLU A 45 -11.71 11.14 -0.40
CA GLU A 45 -10.83 10.42 -1.33
C GLU A 45 -9.39 10.93 -1.28
N VAL A 46 -9.18 12.25 -1.16
CA VAL A 46 -7.87 12.86 -0.97
C VAL A 46 -7.23 12.35 0.33
N ASP A 47 -7.98 12.36 1.44
CA ASP A 47 -7.51 11.85 2.73
C ASP A 47 -7.14 10.37 2.66
N LYS A 48 -7.95 9.57 1.97
CA LYS A 48 -7.67 8.14 1.76
C LYS A 48 -6.36 7.94 0.99
N ARG A 49 -6.15 8.67 -0.11
CA ARG A 49 -4.93 8.60 -0.92
C ARG A 49 -3.71 9.07 -0.12
N ALA A 50 -3.82 10.16 0.62
CA ALA A 50 -2.77 10.67 1.49
C ALA A 50 -2.35 9.62 2.53
N ASN A 51 -3.33 8.99 3.19
CA ASN A 51 -3.07 7.92 4.16
C ASN A 51 -2.38 6.70 3.53
N THR A 52 -2.76 6.31 2.31
CA THR A 52 -2.08 5.24 1.56
C THR A 52 -0.61 5.60 1.31
N VAL A 53 -0.31 6.83 0.91
CA VAL A 53 1.07 7.30 0.68
C VAL A 53 1.88 7.32 1.97
N ILE A 54 1.31 7.83 3.07
CA ILE A 54 1.97 7.86 4.39
C ILE A 54 2.37 6.44 4.81
N LYS A 55 1.46 5.47 4.74
CA LYS A 55 1.74 4.07 5.06
C LYS A 55 2.82 3.45 4.16
N ALA A 56 2.85 3.82 2.89
CA ALA A 56 3.91 3.37 1.98
C ALA A 56 5.29 3.89 2.42
N LEU A 57 5.38 5.17 2.83
CA LEU A 57 6.61 5.76 3.34
C LEU A 57 7.05 5.10 4.66
N GLU A 58 6.11 4.85 5.58
CA GLU A 58 6.37 4.10 6.82
C GLU A 58 6.94 2.71 6.51
N ARG A 59 6.34 2.00 5.54
CA ARG A 59 6.80 0.67 5.13
C ARG A 59 8.20 0.69 4.52
N ILE A 60 8.51 1.71 3.72
CA ILE A 60 9.87 1.93 3.19
C ILE A 60 10.87 2.13 4.33
N GLN A 61 10.52 2.94 5.34
CA GLN A 61 11.38 3.15 6.51
C GLN A 61 11.61 1.86 7.30
N GLU A 62 10.58 1.03 7.49
CA GLU A 62 10.70 -0.27 8.14
C GLU A 62 11.64 -1.21 7.38
N ILE A 63 11.46 -1.33 6.06
CA ILE A 63 12.33 -2.16 5.22
C ILE A 63 13.78 -1.68 5.32
N ASN A 64 14.02 -0.37 5.27
CA ASN A 64 15.36 0.19 5.44
C ASN A 64 15.95 -0.12 6.83
N LYS A 65 15.15 -0.02 7.90
CA LYS A 65 15.57 -0.43 9.25
C LYS A 65 15.91 -1.92 9.30
N GLU A 66 15.13 -2.78 8.66
CA GLU A 66 15.41 -4.21 8.58
C GLU A 66 16.69 -4.52 7.79
N MET A 67 16.92 -3.81 6.67
CA MET A 67 18.13 -3.95 5.87
C MET A 67 19.37 -3.52 6.68
N ASN A 68 19.28 -2.43 7.45
CA ASN A 68 20.39 -1.94 8.29
C ASN A 68 20.77 -2.89 9.43
N LYS A 69 19.85 -3.77 9.85
CA LYS A 69 20.10 -4.84 10.82
C LYS A 69 20.83 -6.03 10.22
N ILE A 70 20.88 -6.16 8.89
CA ILE A 70 21.63 -7.23 8.22
C ILE A 70 23.08 -6.78 8.14
N ARG A 71 23.86 -7.15 9.15
CA ARG A 71 25.31 -6.94 9.19
C ARG A 71 26.02 -8.28 9.26
N PRO A 72 27.15 -8.44 8.58
CA PRO A 72 27.99 -9.61 8.79
C PRO A 72 28.48 -9.61 10.24
N GLU A 73 28.59 -10.80 10.82
CA GLU A 73 29.22 -10.94 12.14
C GLU A 73 30.69 -10.52 12.01
N SER A 74 31.18 -9.73 12.98
CA SER A 74 32.59 -9.36 13.00
C SER A 74 33.40 -10.60 13.33
N THR A 75 34.38 -10.90 12.47
CA THR A 75 35.34 -11.96 12.80
C THR A 75 36.37 -11.31 13.70
N HIS A 76 36.46 -11.72 14.97
CA HIS A 76 37.51 -11.25 15.86
C HIS A 76 38.85 -11.77 15.33
N VAL A 77 39.62 -10.89 14.69
CA VAL A 77 41.02 -11.17 14.40
C VAL A 77 41.78 -10.85 15.68
N ASN A 78 42.33 -11.87 16.35
CA ASN A 78 43.23 -11.74 17.51
C ASN A 78 44.54 -11.04 17.09
N SER A 79 44.45 -9.73 16.82
CA SER A 79 45.56 -8.88 16.41
C SER A 79 45.49 -7.60 17.24
N LYS A 80 46.64 -7.18 17.79
CA LYS A 80 46.81 -6.05 18.72
C LYS A 80 46.44 -4.66 18.15
N THR A 81 45.83 -4.62 16.97
CA THR A 81 45.28 -3.45 16.27
C THR A 81 43.86 -3.82 15.84
N LEU A 82 42.89 -3.66 16.75
CA LEU A 82 41.50 -4.09 16.55
C LEU A 82 40.75 -3.08 15.68
N GLU A 83 40.84 -3.23 14.36
CA GLU A 83 39.76 -2.81 13.48
C GLU A 83 38.87 -4.04 13.22
N ASP A 84 37.59 -3.95 13.55
CA ASP A 84 36.61 -4.99 13.24
C ASP A 84 36.48 -5.12 11.73
N ILE A 85 37.11 -6.13 11.14
CA ILE A 85 36.93 -6.45 9.72
C ILE A 85 35.53 -7.08 9.57
N PRO A 86 34.62 -6.47 8.79
CA PRO A 86 33.31 -7.06 8.54
C PRO A 86 33.49 -8.43 7.89
N GLY A 87 32.87 -9.47 8.45
CA GLY A 87 32.84 -10.80 7.83
C GLY A 87 32.02 -10.81 6.52
N ASN A 88 31.89 -11.97 5.90
CA ASN A 88 30.95 -12.16 4.80
C ASN A 88 29.52 -12.35 5.34
N LEU A 89 28.52 -11.89 4.60
CA LEU A 89 27.11 -12.20 4.92
C LEU A 89 26.90 -13.71 4.84
N THR A 90 26.14 -14.25 5.81
CA THR A 90 25.67 -15.64 5.73
C THR A 90 24.71 -15.80 4.55
N ARG A 91 24.52 -17.03 4.06
CA ARG A 91 23.57 -17.33 2.98
C ARG A 91 22.16 -16.82 3.30
N GLU A 92 21.72 -16.98 4.56
CA GLU A 92 20.41 -16.51 5.04
C GLU A 92 20.33 -14.98 5.09
N GLN A 93 21.38 -14.31 5.58
CA GLN A 93 21.45 -12.84 5.55
C GLN A 93 21.39 -12.30 4.12
N GLY A 94 22.14 -12.90 3.19
CA GLY A 94 22.11 -12.54 1.77
C GLY A 94 20.78 -12.82 1.09
N LYS A 95 20.07 -13.89 1.49
CA LYS A 95 18.71 -14.18 1.01
C LYS A 95 17.72 -13.12 1.52
N LYS A 96 17.72 -12.84 2.83
CA LYS A 96 16.86 -11.83 3.44
C LYS A 96 17.10 -10.44 2.83
N LEU A 97 18.35 -10.05 2.62
CA LEU A 97 18.69 -8.77 2.00
C LEU A 97 18.12 -8.65 0.58
N ARG A 98 18.19 -9.73 -0.22
CA ARG A 98 17.62 -9.76 -1.58
C ARG A 98 16.09 -9.67 -1.55
N GLU A 99 15.43 -10.35 -0.63
CA GLU A 99 13.97 -10.28 -0.48
C GLU A 99 13.52 -8.87 -0.06
N LEU A 100 14.21 -8.23 0.88
CA LEU A 100 13.94 -6.85 1.28
C LEU A 100 14.14 -5.86 0.13
N LYS A 101 15.22 -6.00 -0.65
CA LYS A 101 15.44 -5.18 -1.86
C LYS A 101 14.32 -5.35 -2.89
N LYS A 102 13.82 -6.58 -3.09
CA LYS A 102 12.68 -6.82 -3.99
C LYS A 102 11.40 -6.13 -3.50
N LYS A 103 11.11 -6.21 -2.20
CA LYS A 103 9.94 -5.53 -1.60
C LYS A 103 10.05 -4.02 -1.73
N LEU A 104 11.24 -3.46 -1.47
CA LEU A 104 11.51 -2.03 -1.62
C LEU A 104 11.29 -1.57 -3.06
N ASN A 105 11.83 -2.31 -4.04
CA ASN A 105 11.64 -1.99 -5.46
C ASN A 105 10.17 -2.09 -5.90
N ALA A 106 9.43 -3.09 -5.41
CA ALA A 106 8.00 -3.22 -5.71
C ALA A 106 7.19 -2.03 -5.15
N LEU A 107 7.50 -1.59 -3.92
CA LEU A 107 6.89 -0.41 -3.31
C LEU A 107 7.23 0.87 -4.05
N ASP A 108 8.48 1.05 -4.47
CA ASP A 108 8.91 2.23 -5.22
C ASP A 108 8.18 2.35 -6.58
N ILE A 109 8.08 1.24 -7.32
CA ILE A 109 7.32 1.19 -8.57
C ILE A 109 5.84 1.52 -8.32
N ALA A 110 5.23 0.92 -7.29
CA ALA A 110 3.82 1.16 -6.98
C ALA A 110 3.56 2.60 -6.51
N LEU A 111 4.48 3.19 -5.74
CA LEU A 111 4.40 4.58 -5.30
C LEU A 111 4.49 5.53 -6.49
N ASN A 112 5.46 5.33 -7.38
CA ASN A 112 5.60 6.16 -8.59
C ASN A 112 4.37 6.04 -9.50
N LYS A 113 3.76 4.85 -9.60
CA LYS A 113 2.53 4.66 -10.38
C LYS A 113 1.30 5.25 -9.69
N ALA A 114 1.23 5.26 -8.36
CA ALA A 114 0.16 5.93 -7.62
C ALA A 114 0.21 7.45 -7.73
N LEU A 115 1.42 8.01 -7.85
CA LEU A 115 1.67 9.45 -7.99
C LEU A 115 1.78 9.93 -9.45
N ALA A 116 1.52 9.05 -10.43
CA ALA A 116 1.60 9.42 -11.84
C ALA A 116 0.45 10.37 -12.24
N ASP A 117 0.77 11.38 -13.05
CA ASP A 117 -0.21 12.32 -13.59
C ASP A 117 -1.25 11.63 -14.49
N THR A 118 -0.85 10.53 -15.14
CA THR A 118 -1.69 9.75 -16.05
C THR A 118 -1.93 8.36 -15.47
N ASP A 119 -3.20 8.02 -15.25
CA ASP A 119 -3.64 6.72 -14.75
C ASP A 119 -2.99 6.33 -13.41
N PRO A 120 -3.31 7.06 -12.32
CA PRO A 120 -2.79 6.77 -10.99
C PRO A 120 -3.37 5.46 -10.42
N ASP A 121 -2.52 4.57 -9.93
CA ASP A 121 -2.91 3.26 -9.39
C ASP A 121 -2.61 3.15 -7.88
N PHE A 122 -3.55 3.60 -7.06
CA PHE A 122 -3.47 3.46 -5.60
C PHE A 122 -3.79 2.05 -5.11
N GLN A 123 -4.39 1.20 -5.95
CA GLN A 123 -4.77 -0.15 -5.55
C GLN A 123 -3.53 -1.04 -5.42
N LYS A 124 -2.62 -1.00 -6.41
CA LYS A 124 -1.35 -1.72 -6.32
C LYS A 124 -0.51 -1.28 -5.11
N LEU A 125 -0.50 0.02 -4.80
CA LEU A 125 0.19 0.52 -3.63
C LEU A 125 -0.45 -0.02 -2.34
N ASN A 126 -1.78 0.02 -2.23
CA ASN A 126 -2.53 -0.52 -1.09
C ASN A 126 -2.27 -2.01 -0.85
N ASP A 127 -2.13 -2.81 -1.91
CA ASP A 127 -1.92 -4.26 -1.76
C ASP A 127 -0.50 -4.61 -1.28
N LEU A 128 0.47 -3.69 -1.40
CA LEU A 128 1.85 -3.88 -0.93
C LEU A 128 2.10 -3.35 0.49
N ILE A 129 1.20 -2.52 1.03
CA ILE A 129 1.31 -1.92 2.37
C ILE A 129 0.39 -2.56 3.42
N LYS A 130 -0.48 -3.49 3.01
CA LYS A 130 -1.26 -4.35 3.91
C LYS A 130 -0.36 -5.42 4.53
#